data_AF-A0A926XLB0-F1
#
_entry.id   AF-A0A926XLB0-F1
#
_cell.length_a   1.000
_cell.length_b   1.000
_cell.length_c   1.000
_cell.angle_alpha   90.00
_cell.angle_beta   90.00
_cell.angle_gamma   90.00
#
_symmetry.space_group_name_H-M   'P 1'
#
loop_
_entity.id
_entity.type
_entity.pdbx_description
1 polymer ?
#
loop_
_entity_poly.entity_id
_entity_poly.type
_entity_poly.pdbx_seq_one_letter_code
_entity_poly.pdbx_strand_id
1 'polypeptide(L)'
;MSKTATLPPKPKLSLLPTVRSFSTRKKPRRARNSFFLQALVQQVRHQDRLGLFQHTSDSAILQLFLTNEGETLDSRSRISAFYGAVAAEIERITGKQKQLFINLNSSDLGSVLIFCDRLLVLSDLLRNVNCFQFAAIEQLRDRGETEINSALNKTYRYFEF
;
A
#
# COMPACT_ATOMS: atom_id res chain seq x y z
N MET A 1 11.29 0.40 -87.64
CA MET A 1 10.10 1.20 -87.31
C MET A 1 9.59 0.78 -85.95
N SER A 2 9.14 1.74 -85.13
CA SER A 2 8.36 1.54 -83.91
C SER A 2 9.16 1.07 -82.68
N LYS A 3 9.03 1.66 -81.49
CA LYS A 3 8.38 2.89 -81.01
C LYS A 3 8.94 3.06 -79.59
N THR A 4 9.47 4.23 -79.29
CA THR A 4 9.90 4.66 -77.96
C THR A 4 8.70 4.64 -77.02
N ALA A 5 8.71 3.77 -76.00
CA ALA A 5 7.67 3.72 -74.98
C ALA A 5 8.29 4.12 -73.63
N THR A 6 8.04 5.37 -73.28
CA THR A 6 8.42 6.05 -72.05
C THR A 6 7.83 5.33 -70.84
N LEU A 7 8.70 4.84 -69.93
CA LEU A 7 8.30 4.26 -68.65
C LEU A 7 7.62 5.34 -67.76
N PRO A 8 6.50 5.05 -67.09
CA PRO A 8 5.89 5.98 -66.14
C PRO A 8 6.75 6.16 -64.87
N PRO A 9 6.70 7.33 -64.22
CA PRO A 9 7.53 7.65 -63.06
C PRO A 9 7.17 6.77 -61.85
N LYS A 10 8.20 6.27 -61.16
CA LYS A 10 8.07 5.48 -59.93
C LYS A 10 7.25 6.24 -58.87
N PRO A 11 6.34 5.57 -58.14
CA PRO A 11 5.61 6.19 -57.04
C PRO A 11 6.57 6.56 -55.90
N LYS A 12 6.42 7.77 -55.36
CA LYS A 12 7.18 8.27 -54.22
C LYS A 12 6.94 7.36 -53.02
N LEU A 13 8.02 6.83 -52.47
CA LEU A 13 8.06 6.06 -51.23
C LEU A 13 7.47 6.92 -50.10
N SER A 14 6.22 6.66 -49.71
CA SER A 14 5.61 7.26 -48.53
C SER A 14 6.27 6.65 -47.30
N LEU A 15 7.05 7.46 -46.60
CA LEU A 15 7.62 7.11 -45.30
C LEU A 15 6.47 6.84 -44.32
N LEU A 16 6.35 5.58 -43.89
CA LEU A 16 5.47 5.17 -42.81
C LEU A 16 5.82 5.96 -41.54
N PRO A 17 4.83 6.49 -40.80
CA PRO A 17 5.12 7.07 -39.50
C PRO A 17 5.56 5.94 -38.56
N THR A 18 6.76 6.12 -37.99
CA THR A 18 7.34 5.26 -36.96
C THR A 18 6.41 5.26 -35.74
N VAL A 19 5.76 4.12 -35.51
CA VAL A 19 4.98 3.85 -34.30
C VAL A 19 5.89 3.22 -33.24
N ARG A 20 5.68 3.67 -31.99
CA ARG A 20 6.25 3.20 -30.69
C ARG A 20 7.70 3.63 -30.47
N SER A 21 8.10 4.15 -29.31
CA SER A 21 7.60 4.18 -27.93
C SER A 21 8.49 5.22 -27.20
N PHE A 22 8.19 5.89 -26.11
CA PHE A 22 7.60 5.49 -24.84
C PHE A 22 6.92 6.74 -24.27
N SER A 23 5.59 6.73 -24.18
CA SER A 23 4.92 7.64 -23.27
C SER A 23 5.17 7.09 -21.87
N THR A 24 6.08 7.73 -21.12
CA THR A 24 6.13 7.60 -19.67
C THR A 24 4.78 8.09 -19.16
N ARG A 25 3.82 7.17 -18.98
CA ARG A 25 2.62 7.44 -18.21
C ARG A 25 3.10 7.81 -16.81
N LYS A 26 3.28 9.12 -16.56
CA LYS A 26 3.33 9.66 -15.20
C LYS A 26 2.07 9.15 -14.51
N LYS A 27 2.23 8.14 -13.66
CA LYS A 27 1.18 7.59 -12.81
C LYS A 27 0.54 8.80 -12.09
N PRO A 28 -0.79 8.97 -12.12
CA PRO A 28 -1.41 10.17 -11.60
C PRO A 28 -1.05 10.34 -10.12
N ARG A 29 -0.68 11.56 -9.70
CA ARG A 29 -0.32 11.96 -8.32
C ARG A 29 -1.44 11.75 -7.27
N ARG A 30 -2.48 10.98 -7.60
CA ARG A 30 -3.59 10.58 -6.70
C ARG A 30 -3.21 9.45 -5.74
N ALA A 31 -2.02 8.86 -5.86
CA ALA A 31 -1.59 7.73 -5.05
C ALA A 31 -1.28 8.04 -3.56
N ARG A 32 -1.25 9.32 -3.16
CA ARG A 32 -0.83 9.74 -1.80
C ARG A 32 -1.97 9.83 -0.78
N ASN A 33 -3.23 9.93 -1.22
CA ASN A 33 -4.37 10.13 -0.33
C ASN A 33 -5.18 8.83 -0.23
N SER A 34 -4.79 7.96 0.68
CA SER A 34 -5.56 6.77 1.08
C SER A 34 -5.97 6.94 2.54
N PHE A 35 -7.23 6.60 2.88
CA PHE A 35 -7.70 6.62 4.27
C PHE A 35 -6.83 5.71 5.15
N PHE A 36 -6.33 4.62 4.59
CA PHE A 36 -5.36 3.75 5.24
C PHE A 36 -4.05 4.48 5.60
N LEU A 37 -3.45 5.22 4.67
CA LEU A 37 -2.20 5.94 4.94
C LEU A 37 -2.38 7.05 5.98
N GLN A 38 -3.55 7.71 5.98
CA GLN A 38 -3.89 8.69 7.02
C GLN A 38 -4.04 8.01 8.38
N ALA A 39 -4.78 6.90 8.45
CA ALA A 39 -4.91 6.11 9.67
C ALA A 39 -3.54 5.62 10.18
N LEU A 40 -2.63 5.22 9.27
CA LEU A 40 -1.28 4.80 9.60
C LEU A 40 -0.48 5.89 10.30
N VAL A 41 -0.49 7.11 9.75
CA VAL A 41 0.17 8.26 10.38
C VAL A 41 -0.43 8.54 11.77
N GLN A 42 -1.75 8.46 11.92
CA GLN A 42 -2.41 8.66 13.21
C GLN A 42 -2.02 7.58 14.23
N GLN A 43 -1.87 6.31 13.81
CA GLN A 43 -1.43 5.25 14.71
C GLN A 43 0.00 5.47 15.21
N VAL A 44 0.92 5.90 14.35
CA VAL A 44 2.29 6.25 14.76
C VAL A 44 2.27 7.37 15.80
N ARG A 45 1.50 8.43 15.56
CA ARG A 45 1.35 9.53 16.52
C ARG A 45 0.69 9.11 17.84
N HIS A 46 -0.26 8.17 17.80
CA HIS A 46 -0.92 7.66 19.00
C HIS A 46 0.03 6.82 19.87
N GLN A 47 0.94 6.07 19.24
CA GLN A 47 1.94 5.25 19.94
C GLN A 47 3.10 6.08 20.49
N ASP A 48 3.30 7.28 19.96
CA ASP A 48 4.40 8.18 20.31
C ASP A 48 4.21 8.84 21.68
N ARG A 49 4.55 8.08 22.73
CA ARG A 49 4.49 8.54 24.12
C ARG A 49 5.46 9.68 24.42
N LEU A 50 6.57 9.77 23.69
CA LEU A 50 7.62 10.78 23.90
C LEU A 50 7.39 12.05 23.08
N GLY A 51 6.44 12.04 22.14
CA GLY A 51 6.11 13.18 21.30
C GLY A 51 7.15 13.50 20.22
N LEU A 52 7.98 12.53 19.83
CA LEU A 52 9.04 12.70 18.82
C LEU A 52 8.50 13.05 17.43
N PHE A 53 7.27 12.64 17.11
CA PHE A 53 6.65 12.77 15.79
C PHE A 53 5.54 13.84 15.73
N GLN A 54 5.35 14.64 16.78
CA GLN A 54 4.27 15.64 16.84
C GLN A 54 4.38 16.71 15.74
N HIS A 55 5.60 17.17 15.47
CA HIS A 55 5.88 18.19 14.45
C HIS A 55 6.37 17.60 13.12
N THR A 56 6.46 16.28 13.03
CA THR A 56 6.91 15.58 11.82
C THR A 56 5.80 15.55 10.79
N SER A 57 6.15 15.87 9.54
CA SER A 57 5.19 15.83 8.43
C SER A 57 4.70 14.40 8.16
N ASP A 58 3.44 14.26 7.74
CA ASP A 58 2.84 12.97 7.40
C ASP A 58 3.70 12.19 6.40
N SER A 59 4.25 12.88 5.39
CA SER A 59 5.15 12.25 4.42
C SER A 59 6.41 11.70 5.05
N ALA A 60 7.00 12.38 6.04
CA ALA A 60 8.20 11.91 6.73
C ALA A 60 7.90 10.71 7.63
N ILE A 61 6.75 10.69 8.31
CA ILE A 61 6.29 9.53 9.08
C ILE A 61 6.13 8.30 8.16
N LEU A 62 5.57 8.48 6.97
CA LEU A 62 5.44 7.39 6.00
C LEU A 62 6.79 6.87 5.48
N GLN A 63 7.84 7.70 5.44
CA GLN A 63 9.19 7.26 5.04
C GLN A 63 9.82 6.28 6.04
N LEU A 64 9.41 6.30 7.32
CA LEU A 64 9.91 5.38 8.35
C LEU A 64 9.58 3.90 8.05
N PHE A 65 8.60 3.66 7.18
CA PHE A 65 8.24 2.32 6.73
C PHE A 65 9.07 1.84 5.53
N LEU A 66 9.89 2.71 4.92
CA LEU A 66 10.66 2.37 3.72
C LEU A 66 12.12 2.04 4.01
N THR A 67 12.72 2.72 4.98
CA THR A 67 14.14 2.57 5.29
C THR A 67 14.38 2.52 6.79
N ASN A 68 15.51 1.93 7.19
CA ASN A 68 15.99 1.92 8.58
C ASN A 68 17.01 3.05 8.85
N GLU A 69 17.25 3.92 7.87
CA GLU A 69 18.15 5.06 7.94
C GLU A 69 17.58 6.11 8.92
N GLY A 70 17.83 5.91 10.22
CA GLY A 70 17.31 6.71 11.32
C GLY A 70 16.41 5.87 12.23
N GLU A 71 17.04 5.15 13.16
CA GLU A 71 16.47 4.25 14.19
C GLU A 71 15.45 4.95 15.12
N THR A 72 14.34 5.47 14.60
CA THR A 72 13.31 6.14 15.42
C THR A 72 12.08 5.28 15.63
N LEU A 73 11.74 4.41 14.66
CA LEU A 73 10.59 3.51 14.77
C LEU A 73 11.04 2.05 14.59
N ASP A 74 11.01 1.29 15.69
CA ASP A 74 11.35 -0.13 15.66
C ASP A 74 10.30 -0.94 14.86
N SER A 75 10.69 -2.13 14.41
CA SER A 75 9.80 -2.97 13.59
C SER A 75 8.53 -3.39 14.32
N ARG A 76 8.57 -3.50 15.67
CA ARG A 76 7.39 -3.79 16.48
C ARG A 76 6.38 -2.65 16.45
N SER A 77 6.84 -1.40 16.57
CA SER A 77 6.00 -0.21 16.45
C SER A 77 5.46 -0.07 15.03
N ARG A 78 6.28 -0.34 14.00
CA ARG A 78 5.80 -0.35 12.61
C ARG A 78 4.68 -1.35 12.38
N ILE A 79 4.83 -2.60 12.85
CA ILE A 79 3.79 -3.63 12.76
C ILE A 79 2.53 -3.19 13.52
N SER A 80 2.70 -2.68 14.74
CA SER A 80 1.59 -2.22 15.58
C SER A 80 0.82 -1.09 14.92
N ALA A 81 1.51 -0.10 14.34
CA ALA A 81 0.89 0.99 13.61
C ALA A 81 0.20 0.50 12.32
N PHE A 82 0.84 -0.41 11.57
CA PHE A 82 0.29 -0.97 10.34
C PHE A 82 -1.04 -1.69 10.57
N TYR A 83 -1.06 -2.67 11.47
CA TYR A 83 -2.30 -3.42 11.75
C TYR A 83 -3.30 -2.60 12.55
N GLY A 84 -2.86 -1.64 13.37
CA GLY A 84 -3.73 -0.64 13.98
C GLY A 84 -4.49 0.17 12.94
N ALA A 85 -3.82 0.57 11.85
CA ALA A 85 -4.43 1.33 10.76
C ALA A 85 -5.39 0.48 9.94
N VAL A 86 -5.03 -0.77 9.65
CA VAL A 86 -5.93 -1.75 9.02
C VAL A 86 -7.20 -1.92 9.87
N ALA A 87 -7.05 -2.18 11.16
CA ALA A 87 -8.18 -2.38 12.07
C ALA A 87 -9.05 -1.11 12.17
N ALA A 88 -8.44 0.08 12.21
CA ALA A 88 -9.15 1.35 12.24
C ALA A 88 -9.97 1.60 10.97
N GLU A 89 -9.45 1.25 9.80
CA GLU A 89 -10.20 1.42 8.55
C GLU A 89 -11.36 0.42 8.44
N ILE A 90 -11.17 -0.81 8.92
CA ILE A 90 -12.27 -1.79 8.99
C ILE A 90 -13.39 -1.28 9.91
N GLU A 91 -13.06 -0.78 11.09
CA GLU A 91 -14.04 -0.19 12.03
C GLU A 91 -14.74 1.03 11.40
N ARG A 92 -14.01 1.91 10.72
CA ARG A 92 -14.57 3.08 10.04
C ARG A 92 -15.60 2.72 8.96
N ILE A 93 -15.34 1.65 8.21
CA ILE A 93 -16.21 1.21 7.11
C ILE A 93 -17.42 0.42 7.64
N THR A 94 -17.20 -0.46 8.61
CA THR A 94 -18.22 -1.41 9.08
C THR A 94 -19.07 -0.85 10.23
N GLY A 95 -18.58 0.16 10.94
CA GLY A 95 -19.18 0.68 12.17
C GLY A 95 -19.16 -0.30 13.35
N LYS A 96 -18.48 -1.45 13.21
CA LYS A 96 -18.37 -2.47 14.26
C LYS A 96 -17.10 -2.27 15.07
N GLN A 97 -17.15 -2.58 16.36
CA GLN A 97 -16.02 -2.36 17.26
C GLN A 97 -14.85 -3.28 16.88
N LYS A 98 -13.66 -2.71 16.71
CA LYS A 98 -12.45 -3.51 16.46
C LYS A 98 -11.80 -4.00 17.75
N GLN A 99 -11.21 -5.19 17.69
CA GLN A 99 -10.20 -5.65 18.66
C GLN A 99 -8.98 -6.14 17.88
N LEU A 100 -7.79 -5.68 18.27
CA LEU A 100 -6.52 -6.04 17.65
C LEU A 100 -5.63 -6.74 18.66
N PHE A 101 -5.18 -7.95 18.32
CA PHE A 101 -4.22 -8.71 19.10
C PHE A 101 -2.96 -8.90 18.27
N ILE A 102 -1.82 -8.47 18.83
CA ILE A 102 -0.51 -8.63 18.22
C ILE A 102 0.36 -9.40 19.21
N ASN A 103 0.88 -10.54 18.76
CA ASN A 103 1.85 -11.33 19.51
C ASN A 103 3.16 -11.40 18.74
N LEU A 104 4.21 -10.76 19.25
CA LEU A 104 5.53 -10.74 18.64
C LEU A 104 6.52 -11.48 19.54
N ASN A 105 7.03 -12.61 19.07
CA ASN A 105 8.02 -13.38 19.80
C ASN A 105 9.43 -12.82 19.58
N SER A 106 10.38 -13.25 20.39
CA SER A 106 11.82 -12.93 20.22
C SER A 106 12.45 -13.65 19.03
N SER A 107 11.80 -14.70 18.51
CA SER A 107 12.29 -15.57 17.43
C SER A 107 11.93 -15.12 16.01
N ASP A 108 11.70 -13.82 15.81
CA ASP A 108 11.39 -13.23 14.49
C ASP A 108 10.07 -13.73 13.84
N LEU A 109 9.24 -14.36 14.66
CA LEU A 109 7.91 -14.84 14.32
C LEU A 109 6.86 -14.08 15.14
N GLY A 110 5.69 -13.90 14.56
CA GLY A 110 4.56 -13.30 15.26
C GLY A 110 3.23 -13.70 14.67
N SER A 111 2.16 -13.28 15.33
CA SER A 111 0.80 -13.40 14.82
C SER A 111 0.04 -12.12 15.07
N VAL A 112 -0.87 -11.82 14.14
CA VAL A 112 -1.82 -10.71 14.27
C VAL A 112 -3.22 -11.24 14.03
N LEU A 113 -4.12 -10.87 14.94
CA LEU A 113 -5.53 -11.19 14.87
C LEU A 113 -6.33 -9.89 14.97
N ILE A 114 -7.26 -9.68 14.04
CA ILE A 114 -8.22 -8.57 14.10
C ILE A 114 -9.62 -9.17 14.17
N PHE A 115 -10.35 -8.79 15.21
CA PHE A 115 -11.75 -9.09 15.38
C PHE A 115 -12.58 -7.85 15.11
N CYS A 116 -13.75 -8.05 14.50
CA CYS A 116 -14.86 -7.10 14.53
C CYS A 116 -15.93 -7.74 15.41
N ASP A 117 -16.27 -7.09 16.52
CA ASP A 117 -17.07 -7.67 17.60
C ASP A 117 -16.59 -9.07 18.01
N ARG A 118 -17.28 -10.13 17.58
CA ARG A 118 -16.95 -11.55 17.86
C ARG A 118 -16.41 -12.31 16.65
N LEU A 119 -16.33 -11.68 15.48
CA LEU A 119 -15.88 -12.30 14.23
C LEU A 119 -14.39 -12.03 14.01
N LEU A 120 -13.59 -13.08 13.87
CA LEU A 120 -12.20 -12.98 13.42
C LEU A 120 -12.16 -12.65 11.93
N VAL A 121 -11.83 -11.41 11.57
CA VAL A 121 -11.81 -10.93 10.18
C VAL A 121 -10.41 -11.03 9.56
N LEU A 122 -9.35 -10.92 10.35
CA LEU A 122 -7.98 -11.06 9.85
C LEU A 122 -7.17 -11.93 10.80
N SER A 123 -6.40 -12.85 10.22
CA SER A 123 -5.42 -13.66 10.90
C SER A 123 -4.18 -13.72 10.02
N ASP A 124 -3.08 -13.12 10.47
CA ASP A 124 -1.82 -13.09 9.74
C ASP A 124 -0.69 -13.68 10.59
N LEU A 125 0.17 -14.48 9.96
CA LEU A 125 1.34 -15.07 10.57
C LEU A 125 2.57 -14.35 10.05
N LEU A 126 3.19 -13.57 10.93
CA LEU A 126 4.34 -12.75 10.59
C LEU A 126 5.62 -13.59 10.63
N ARG A 127 6.40 -13.46 9.56
CA ARG A 127 7.79 -13.91 9.47
C ARG A 127 8.67 -12.69 9.25
N ASN A 128 9.90 -12.73 9.72
CA ASN A 128 10.84 -11.61 9.59
C ASN A 128 10.30 -10.31 10.23
N VAL A 129 9.66 -10.44 11.41
CA VAL A 129 9.12 -9.35 12.24
C VAL A 129 10.15 -8.23 12.45
N ASN A 130 11.41 -8.57 12.63
CA ASN A 130 12.50 -7.61 12.85
C ASN A 130 12.80 -6.77 11.61
N CYS A 131 12.40 -7.20 10.42
CA CYS A 131 12.66 -6.55 9.13
C CYS A 131 11.37 -6.05 8.46
N PHE A 132 10.39 -5.59 9.23
CA PHE A 132 9.13 -5.08 8.68
C PHE A 132 9.34 -3.72 7.98
N GLN A 133 9.47 -3.75 6.64
CA GLN A 133 9.72 -2.59 5.79
C GLN A 133 9.19 -2.81 4.37
N PHE A 134 9.07 -1.74 3.59
CA PHE A 134 8.55 -1.76 2.21
C PHE A 134 9.50 -1.03 1.25
N ALA A 135 9.54 -1.42 -0.02
CA ALA A 135 10.40 -0.72 -0.99
C ALA A 135 9.81 0.62 -1.47
N ALA A 136 8.49 0.81 -1.34
CA ALA A 136 7.80 2.02 -1.76
C ALA A 136 6.50 2.23 -0.98
N ILE A 137 6.04 3.49 -0.88
CA ILE A 137 4.76 3.83 -0.22
C ILE A 137 3.59 3.16 -0.92
N GLU A 138 3.65 3.01 -2.24
CA GLU A 138 2.64 2.31 -3.01
C GLU A 138 2.50 0.85 -2.56
N GLN A 139 3.62 0.16 -2.29
CA GLN A 139 3.58 -1.22 -1.80
C GLN A 139 2.98 -1.32 -0.40
N LEU A 140 3.36 -0.39 0.48
CA LEU A 140 2.79 -0.27 1.82
C LEU A 140 1.26 -0.09 1.77
N ARG A 141 0.80 0.84 0.92
CA ARG A 141 -0.63 1.11 0.72
C ARG A 141 -1.34 -0.11 0.13
N ASP A 142 -0.82 -0.68 -0.96
CA ASP A 142 -1.46 -1.79 -1.66
C ASP A 142 -1.56 -3.03 -0.76
N ARG A 143 -0.54 -3.28 0.09
CA ARG A 143 -0.61 -4.32 1.13
C ARG A 143 -1.70 -4.02 2.16
N GLY A 144 -1.76 -2.79 2.69
CA GLY A 144 -2.81 -2.40 3.65
C GLY A 144 -4.23 -2.54 3.07
N GLU A 145 -4.45 -2.05 1.86
CA GLU A 145 -5.74 -2.15 1.16
C GLU A 145 -6.13 -3.59 0.86
N THR A 146 -5.16 -4.46 0.54
CA THR A 146 -5.41 -5.90 0.35
C THR A 146 -5.93 -6.55 1.63
N GLU A 147 -5.28 -6.28 2.77
CA GLU A 147 -5.69 -6.82 4.07
C GLU A 147 -7.07 -6.31 4.49
N ILE A 148 -7.34 -5.01 4.29
CA ILE A 148 -8.65 -4.40 4.58
C ILE A 148 -9.73 -5.05 3.73
N ASN A 149 -9.54 -5.17 2.41
CA ASN A 149 -10.53 -5.77 1.52
C ASN A 149 -10.79 -7.24 1.85
N SER A 150 -9.76 -8.00 2.22
CA SER A 150 -9.88 -9.39 2.68
C SER A 150 -10.74 -9.48 3.94
N ALA A 151 -10.51 -8.59 4.91
CA ALA A 151 -11.28 -8.53 6.15
C ALA A 151 -12.74 -8.10 5.90
N LEU A 152 -12.97 -7.10 5.05
CA LEU A 152 -14.31 -6.64 4.68
C LEU A 152 -15.11 -7.73 3.98
N ASN A 153 -14.49 -8.50 3.07
CA ASN A 153 -15.15 -9.62 2.40
C ASN A 153 -15.67 -10.67 3.39
N LYS A 154 -14.91 -10.99 4.43
CA LYS A 154 -15.40 -11.87 5.51
C LYS A 154 -16.51 -11.21 6.31
N THR A 155 -16.36 -9.93 6.60
CA THR A 155 -17.35 -9.15 7.35
C THR A 155 -18.70 -9.17 6.63
N TYR A 156 -18.75 -8.82 5.34
CA TYR A 156 -19.98 -8.84 4.54
C TYR A 156 -20.59 -10.24 4.35
N ARG A 157 -19.79 -11.29 4.50
CA ARG A 157 -20.27 -12.68 4.39
C ARG A 157 -20.95 -13.18 5.66
N TYR A 158 -20.49 -12.73 6.83
CA TYR A 158 -20.90 -13.29 8.12
C TYR A 158 -21.69 -12.32 9.01
N PHE A 159 -21.62 -11.02 8.74
CA PHE A 159 -22.52 -10.05 9.37
C PHE A 159 -23.75 -9.85 8.51
N GLU A 160 -24.90 -9.79 9.18
CA GLU A 160 -26.12 -9.20 8.63
C GLU A 160 -26.04 -7.69 8.89
N PHE A 161 -26.02 -6.91 7.81
CA PHE A 161 -25.99 -5.45 7.84
C PHE A 161 -27.38 -4.88 7.61
#